data_AF-A0A2V7N1V3-F1
#
_entry.id   AF-A0A2V7N1V3-F1
#
_cell.length_a   1.000
_cell.length_b   1.000
_cell.length_c   1.000
_cell.angle_alpha   90.00
_cell.angle_beta   90.00
_cell.angle_gamma   90.00
#
_symmetry.space_group_name_H-M   'P 1'
#
loop_
_entity.id
_entity.type
_entity.pdbx_description
1 polymer ?
#
loop_
_entity_poly.entity_id
_entity_poly.type
_entity_poly.pdbx_seq_one_letter_code
_entity_poly.pdbx_strand_id
1 'polypeptide(L)'
;MARTGRRGGAHPGWTAGAGGAGEARCDRGGAARERPDYRRRRARVVRVVGRVVGPLLHPQAVRPRRCDVQPALRRGSGEGRPAPRHRGGRACAPPGHLRRMTHALSRHRVAHWLWERRGAAALARLALLPLALLYRGVMIARAAAYRRGWLRVRALPAPSVAVGNLSVGGSGKTPLASWIAHHYRQRGRTPAILLRGYGADEPLVHRRLVPDGIVVADPDRLAGARRAVERGADVLVLDDAYQLLGVARDLNIVLVSAESDRASRWPLPAGPWREGWEALGRAGCIIVTRKRATARAAATLAARLARRRPGVPVAVVQLGLDHFEGLRSGVGRPPAVLGERRVVAAAGIADPLSFAVQIRSLGAQVELLAFPDHHPYAPQDVARLVQAAAEADYVVITEKDAVKLRERWPADAAEPLVAVLAVRWEANGRAVERALDAVLEAARP
;
A
#
# COMPACT_ATOMS: atom_id res chain seq x y z
N MET A 1 6.02 -60.80 -2.87
CA MET A 1 5.39 -62.09 -2.50
C MET A 1 5.79 -62.34 -1.05
N ALA A 2 4.95 -62.54 -0.04
CA ALA A 2 3.56 -62.95 0.05
C ALA A 2 2.82 -62.21 1.19
N ARG A 3 1.49 -62.14 1.05
CA ARG A 3 0.48 -61.64 2.01
C ARG A 3 0.05 -62.76 2.97
N THR A 4 -0.38 -62.40 4.18
CA THR A 4 -1.56 -62.88 4.98
C THR A 4 -1.40 -62.33 6.41
N GLY A 5 -2.37 -61.87 7.20
CA GLY A 5 -3.83 -61.80 7.12
C GLY A 5 -4.46 -61.96 8.52
N ARG A 6 -5.18 -60.91 8.98
CA ARG A 6 -6.38 -60.88 9.86
C ARG A 6 -6.37 -61.16 11.40
N ARG A 7 -6.82 -60.10 12.12
CA ARG A 7 -8.00 -59.93 13.04
C ARG A 7 -8.07 -60.55 14.46
N GLY A 8 -8.58 -59.68 15.37
CA GLY A 8 -9.31 -59.95 16.63
C GLY A 8 -8.50 -59.54 17.87
N GLY A 9 -8.95 -58.76 18.87
CA GLY A 9 -10.25 -58.23 19.28
C GLY A 9 -10.31 -58.25 20.82
N ALA A 10 -10.84 -57.20 21.45
CA ALA A 10 -11.52 -57.12 22.78
C ALA A 10 -11.01 -56.03 23.75
N HIS A 11 -11.96 -55.15 24.11
CA HIS A 11 -12.01 -54.27 25.30
C HIS A 11 -12.38 -55.07 26.58
N PRO A 12 -12.28 -54.48 27.79
CA PRO A 12 -13.42 -53.78 28.45
C PRO A 12 -12.96 -52.50 29.19
N GLY A 13 -13.75 -51.56 29.73
CA GLY A 13 -15.19 -51.27 29.90
C GLY A 13 -15.28 -49.80 30.41
N TRP A 14 -16.24 -48.95 29.97
CA TRP A 14 -17.55 -48.63 30.60
C TRP A 14 -17.41 -48.11 32.05
N THR A 15 -17.94 -46.97 32.54
CA THR A 15 -19.21 -46.19 32.37
C THR A 15 -19.05 -44.80 33.05
N ALA A 16 -19.53 -43.66 32.54
CA ALA A 16 -20.89 -43.07 32.42
C ALA A 16 -21.37 -42.20 33.62
N GLY A 17 -22.05 -41.08 33.30
CA GLY A 17 -22.85 -40.21 34.21
C GLY A 17 -22.32 -38.75 34.28
N ALA A 18 -22.79 -37.74 33.53
CA ALA A 18 -24.12 -37.13 33.39
C ALA A 18 -24.67 -36.52 34.69
N GLY A 19 -24.85 -35.19 34.71
CA GLY A 19 -25.81 -34.51 35.60
C GLY A 19 -25.37 -33.17 36.18
N GLY A 20 -26.17 -32.12 35.96
CA GLY A 20 -26.39 -31.06 36.96
C GLY A 20 -25.75 -29.70 36.69
N ALA A 21 -26.36 -28.91 35.81
CA ALA A 21 -26.23 -27.45 35.86
C ALA A 21 -27.11 -26.92 37.00
N GLY A 22 -26.48 -26.43 38.06
CA GLY A 22 -27.15 -25.78 39.19
C GLY A 22 -27.17 -24.26 39.03
N GLU A 23 -28.36 -23.68 39.05
CA GLU A 23 -28.61 -22.27 39.36
C GLU A 23 -28.18 -21.96 40.80
N ALA A 24 -27.46 -20.86 41.00
CA ALA A 24 -27.44 -20.14 42.27
C ALA A 24 -27.23 -18.65 42.02
N ARG A 25 -28.21 -17.87 42.50
CA ARG A 25 -28.34 -16.42 42.41
C ARG A 25 -28.03 -15.82 43.79
N CYS A 26 -27.40 -14.64 43.81
CA CYS A 26 -27.34 -13.63 44.91
C CYS A 26 -26.59 -14.05 46.20
N ASP A 27 -25.79 -13.20 46.87
CA ASP A 27 -26.00 -11.79 47.20
C ASP A 27 -24.71 -10.97 47.49
N ARG A 28 -24.84 -9.67 47.18
CA ARG A 28 -24.32 -8.40 47.76
C ARG A 28 -23.09 -8.37 48.71
N GLY A 29 -22.24 -7.37 48.46
CA GLY A 29 -21.37 -6.73 49.46
C GLY A 29 -20.37 -5.76 48.83
N GLY A 30 -20.58 -4.45 48.96
CA GLY A 30 -19.85 -3.41 48.22
C GLY A 30 -18.51 -2.96 48.82
N ALA A 31 -17.78 -2.17 48.03
CA ALA A 31 -17.03 -0.98 48.46
C ALA A 31 -16.39 -0.31 47.24
N ALA A 32 -16.88 0.90 46.93
CA ALA A 32 -16.31 1.79 45.93
C ALA A 32 -14.92 2.27 46.36
N ARG A 33 -13.96 2.22 45.43
CA ARG A 33 -12.77 3.08 45.45
C ARG A 33 -12.56 3.68 44.07
N GLU A 34 -12.89 4.97 43.98
CA GLU A 34 -12.67 5.86 42.85
C GLU A 34 -11.19 5.94 42.46
N ARG A 35 -10.91 5.97 41.15
CA ARG A 35 -9.63 6.42 40.59
C ARG A 35 -9.89 7.40 39.42
N PRO A 36 -9.03 8.41 39.23
CA PRO A 36 -9.46 9.70 38.70
C PRO A 36 -9.40 9.83 37.17
N ASP A 37 -10.25 10.73 36.72
CA ASP A 37 -10.58 11.19 35.37
C ASP A 37 -9.38 11.62 34.50
N TYR A 38 -9.12 10.87 33.42
CA TYR A 38 -8.08 11.13 32.40
C TYR A 38 -8.58 12.02 31.24
N ARG A 39 -9.74 12.70 31.34
CA ARG A 39 -10.33 13.44 30.19
C ARG A 39 -10.05 14.94 30.07
N ARG A 40 -9.23 15.58 30.91
CA ARG A 40 -9.07 17.06 30.87
C ARG A 40 -7.76 17.67 30.35
N ARG A 41 -6.89 16.94 29.65
CA ARG A 41 -5.69 17.54 28.98
C ARG A 41 -5.65 17.49 27.44
N ARG A 42 -6.69 16.97 26.76
CA ARG A 42 -6.77 16.96 25.27
C ARG A 42 -7.43 18.19 24.64
N ALA A 43 -8.01 19.10 25.43
CA ALA A 43 -8.80 20.21 24.90
C ALA A 43 -8.02 21.52 24.62
N ARG A 44 -6.71 21.62 24.97
CA ARG A 44 -5.91 22.84 24.70
C ARG A 44 -5.08 22.79 23.42
N VAL A 45 -4.55 21.64 23.00
CA VAL A 45 -3.72 21.54 21.78
C VAL A 45 -4.56 21.63 20.49
N VAL A 46 -5.79 21.09 20.51
CA VAL A 46 -6.71 21.16 19.36
C VAL A 46 -7.21 22.60 19.11
N ARG A 47 -7.27 23.44 20.16
CA ARG A 47 -7.76 24.82 20.07
C ARG A 47 -6.71 25.79 19.50
N VAL A 48 -5.42 25.50 19.67
CA VAL A 48 -4.31 26.33 19.13
C VAL A 48 -4.14 26.11 17.62
N VAL A 49 -4.22 24.86 17.15
CA VAL A 49 -4.15 24.55 15.71
C VAL A 49 -5.37 25.11 14.96
N GLY A 50 -6.56 25.10 15.58
CA GLY A 50 -7.76 25.72 15.01
C GLY A 50 -7.70 27.25 14.90
N ARG A 51 -7.06 27.93 15.85
CA ARG A 51 -6.96 29.41 15.85
C ARG A 51 -5.95 29.96 14.84
N VAL A 52 -4.89 29.23 14.51
CA VAL A 52 -3.87 29.68 13.54
C VAL A 52 -4.29 29.37 12.09
N VAL A 53 -5.05 28.29 11.86
CA VAL A 53 -5.42 27.83 10.51
C VAL A 53 -6.80 28.34 10.06
N GLY A 54 -7.68 28.72 10.98
CA GLY A 54 -9.04 29.19 10.67
C GLY A 54 -9.11 30.41 9.72
N PRO A 55 -8.30 31.47 9.92
CA PRO A 55 -8.42 32.69 9.10
C PRO A 55 -7.79 32.59 7.70
N LEU A 56 -6.92 31.61 7.43
CA LEU A 56 -6.23 31.43 6.13
C LEU A 56 -7.03 30.58 5.13
N LEU A 57 -8.24 30.14 5.50
CA LEU A 57 -9.10 29.28 4.68
C LEU A 57 -10.49 29.87 4.43
N HIS A 58 -10.70 31.18 4.66
CA HIS A 58 -11.95 31.84 4.28
C HIS A 58 -11.92 32.27 2.79
N PRO A 59 -12.93 31.93 1.98
CA PRO A 59 -12.86 32.01 0.53
C PRO A 59 -13.29 33.39 0.01
N GLN A 60 -12.36 34.34 -0.12
CA GLN A 60 -12.57 35.57 -0.91
C GLN A 60 -11.25 36.08 -1.51
N ALA A 61 -10.81 35.50 -2.63
CA ALA A 61 -9.96 36.14 -3.64
C ALA A 61 -9.61 35.19 -4.79
N VAL A 62 -10.59 34.80 -5.60
CA VAL A 62 -10.33 34.48 -7.01
C VAL A 62 -11.47 35.13 -7.80
N ARG A 63 -11.21 36.33 -8.33
CA ARG A 63 -12.10 37.03 -9.26
C ARG A 63 -12.16 36.24 -10.57
N PRO A 64 -13.33 35.82 -11.07
CA PRO A 64 -13.47 35.43 -12.46
C PRO A 64 -13.53 36.72 -13.31
N ARG A 65 -12.65 36.84 -14.32
CA ARG A 65 -12.85 37.83 -15.39
C ARG A 65 -14.06 37.38 -16.23
N ARG A 66 -14.93 38.35 -16.50
CA ARG A 66 -16.21 38.27 -17.20
C ARG A 66 -16.05 37.83 -18.66
N CYS A 67 -16.99 37.04 -19.14
CA CYS A 67 -17.65 37.21 -20.44
C CYS A 67 -19.14 36.94 -20.22
N ASP A 68 -19.96 37.79 -20.83
CA ASP A 68 -21.28 38.20 -20.37
C ASP A 68 -22.42 37.23 -20.71
N VAL A 69 -23.40 37.13 -19.81
CA VAL A 69 -24.75 36.67 -20.14
C VAL A 69 -25.74 37.60 -19.43
N GLN A 70 -26.50 38.37 -20.21
CA GLN A 70 -27.63 39.17 -19.72
C GLN A 70 -28.82 38.25 -19.38
N PRO A 71 -29.60 38.55 -18.32
CA PRO A 71 -30.81 37.80 -18.02
C PRO A 71 -32.01 38.37 -18.79
N ALA A 72 -32.62 37.56 -19.66
CA ALA A 72 -33.96 37.83 -20.16
C ALA A 72 -34.99 37.24 -19.17
N LEU A 73 -35.64 38.13 -18.42
CA LEU A 73 -36.86 37.86 -17.67
C LEU A 73 -38.01 37.58 -18.65
N ARG A 74 -38.78 36.51 -18.44
CA ARG A 74 -40.23 36.51 -18.66
C ARG A 74 -40.95 35.50 -17.76
N ARG A 75 -42.02 36.00 -17.12
CA ARG A 75 -43.03 35.30 -16.31
C ARG A 75 -44.05 34.58 -17.21
N GLY A 76 -44.72 33.57 -16.64
CA GLY A 76 -46.01 33.01 -17.07
C GLY A 76 -46.05 31.50 -16.81
N SER A 77 -46.59 31.02 -15.69
CA SER A 77 -48.01 30.69 -15.41
C SER A 77 -48.58 29.53 -16.26
N GLY A 78 -48.88 28.43 -15.59
CA GLY A 78 -50.16 27.70 -15.73
C GLY A 78 -50.35 26.70 -16.89
N GLU A 79 -50.40 25.42 -16.49
CA GLU A 79 -51.32 24.35 -16.98
C GLU A 79 -51.16 23.71 -18.37
N GLY A 80 -51.32 22.37 -18.37
CA GLY A 80 -51.72 21.57 -19.56
C GLY A 80 -50.76 20.43 -19.97
N ARG A 81 -51.12 19.18 -19.64
CA ARG A 81 -50.75 17.96 -20.42
C ARG A 81 -51.71 17.83 -21.63
N PRO A 82 -51.46 17.01 -22.70
CA PRO A 82 -50.64 15.79 -22.77
C PRO A 82 -49.75 15.63 -24.05
N ALA A 83 -48.97 14.54 -24.07
CA ALA A 83 -48.15 13.97 -25.18
C ALA A 83 -49.03 13.60 -26.42
N PRO A 84 -48.52 13.28 -27.66
CA PRO A 84 -47.30 12.48 -27.96
C PRO A 84 -46.51 12.80 -29.26
N ARG A 85 -45.29 12.22 -29.40
CA ARG A 85 -44.78 11.44 -30.57
C ARG A 85 -43.25 11.43 -30.69
N HIS A 86 -42.75 10.24 -31.06
CA HIS A 86 -41.37 9.91 -31.39
C HIS A 86 -40.72 10.82 -32.45
N ARG A 87 -39.44 11.16 -32.24
CA ARG A 87 -38.40 11.19 -33.29
C ARG A 87 -37.02 11.04 -32.65
N GLY A 88 -36.20 10.18 -33.25
CA GLY A 88 -34.84 9.90 -32.83
C GLY A 88 -33.92 11.13 -32.97
N GLY A 89 -33.04 11.28 -32.00
CA GLY A 89 -31.96 12.25 -31.99
C GLY A 89 -30.93 11.83 -30.95
N ARG A 90 -29.75 11.44 -31.42
CA ARG A 90 -28.57 11.21 -30.58
C ARG A 90 -28.26 12.50 -29.83
N ALA A 91 -28.54 12.53 -28.53
CA ALA A 91 -28.11 13.61 -27.65
C ALA A 91 -26.82 13.18 -26.95
N CYS A 92 -25.72 13.85 -27.31
CA CYS A 92 -24.46 13.80 -26.57
C CYS A 92 -24.74 14.17 -25.11
N ALA A 93 -24.35 13.29 -24.19
CA ALA A 93 -24.41 13.56 -22.76
C ALA A 93 -23.50 14.77 -22.43
N PRO A 94 -23.94 15.69 -21.55
CA PRO A 94 -23.13 16.84 -21.16
C PRO A 94 -21.92 16.38 -20.30
N PRO A 95 -20.82 17.16 -20.25
CA PRO A 95 -19.67 16.80 -19.43
C PRO A 95 -20.06 16.75 -17.94
N GLY A 96 -19.71 15.63 -17.30
CA GLY A 96 -20.08 15.30 -15.93
C GLY A 96 -19.80 16.43 -14.93
N HIS A 97 -20.84 16.76 -14.16
CA HIS A 97 -20.73 17.55 -12.95
C HIS A 97 -19.80 16.85 -11.95
N LEU A 98 -18.68 17.50 -11.63
CA LEU A 98 -17.86 17.23 -10.45
C LEU A 98 -18.73 17.40 -9.19
N ARG A 99 -19.34 16.31 -8.72
CA ARG A 99 -20.00 16.28 -7.42
C ARG A 99 -18.93 16.24 -6.33
N ARG A 100 -18.42 17.42 -5.97
CA ARG A 100 -17.58 17.60 -4.78
C ARG A 100 -18.42 17.34 -3.53
N MET A 101 -18.24 16.17 -2.92
CA MET A 101 -18.65 15.97 -1.54
C MET A 101 -17.51 16.36 -0.60
N THR A 102 -17.80 17.33 0.25
CA THR A 102 -17.00 17.76 1.40
C THR A 102 -17.02 16.66 2.46
N HIS A 103 -16.04 15.75 2.41
CA HIS A 103 -15.75 14.85 3.53
C HIS A 103 -14.54 15.37 4.30
N ALA A 104 -14.64 15.30 5.63
CA ALA A 104 -13.60 15.63 6.60
C ALA A 104 -12.21 15.21 6.10
N LEU A 105 -11.25 16.15 6.11
CA LEU A 105 -9.89 15.93 5.66
C LEU A 105 -9.27 14.76 6.44
N SER A 106 -9.11 13.60 5.80
CA SER A 106 -8.39 12.48 6.40
C SER A 106 -6.94 12.89 6.65
N ARG A 107 -6.37 12.53 7.80
CA ARG A 107 -4.99 12.85 8.21
C ARG A 107 -3.95 12.55 7.12
N HIS A 108 -4.19 11.50 6.34
CA HIS A 108 -3.35 11.11 5.20
C HIS A 108 -3.38 12.12 4.04
N ARG A 109 -4.54 12.71 3.71
CA ARG A 109 -4.63 13.76 2.67
C ARG A 109 -3.93 15.04 3.11
N VAL A 110 -4.03 15.40 4.39
CA VAL A 110 -3.31 16.56 4.96
C VAL A 110 -1.80 16.33 4.93
N ALA A 111 -1.32 15.13 5.27
CA ALA A 111 0.09 14.78 5.19
C ALA A 111 0.61 14.82 3.74
N HIS A 112 -0.12 14.25 2.78
CA HIS A 112 0.23 14.32 1.37
C HIS A 112 0.26 15.76 0.84
N TRP A 113 -0.76 16.57 1.15
CA TRP A 113 -0.80 17.99 0.80
C TRP A 113 0.38 18.77 1.41
N LEU A 114 0.71 18.50 2.68
CA LEU A 114 1.85 19.11 3.36
C LEU A 114 3.17 18.75 2.68
N TRP A 115 3.29 17.55 2.11
CA TRP A 115 4.51 17.07 1.46
C TRP A 115 4.65 17.47 0.00
N GLU A 116 3.59 17.99 -0.64
CA GLU A 116 3.65 18.55 -1.99
C GLU A 116 4.43 19.88 -2.01
N ARG A 117 5.30 20.08 -3.01
CA ARG A 117 6.24 21.20 -3.06
C ARG A 117 5.64 22.63 -3.20
N ARG A 118 4.33 22.82 -3.42
CA ARG A 118 3.76 24.15 -3.79
C ARG A 118 2.71 24.71 -2.79
N GLY A 119 2.66 26.04 -2.65
CA GLY A 119 1.60 26.80 -1.97
C GLY A 119 1.74 26.95 -0.44
N ALA A 120 0.62 27.22 0.24
CA ALA A 120 0.53 27.41 1.70
C ALA A 120 1.12 26.25 2.54
N ALA A 121 1.27 25.07 1.95
CA ALA A 121 1.99 23.94 2.53
C ALA A 121 3.46 24.24 2.86
N ALA A 122 4.10 25.20 2.19
CA ALA A 122 5.48 25.59 2.46
C ALA A 122 5.65 26.29 3.81
N LEU A 123 4.71 27.17 4.19
CA LEU A 123 4.72 27.87 5.49
C LEU A 123 4.43 26.90 6.64
N ALA A 124 3.45 26.00 6.46
CA ALA A 124 3.18 24.95 7.43
C ALA A 124 4.39 24.00 7.63
N ARG A 125 5.17 23.74 6.56
CA ARG A 125 6.42 22.96 6.64
C ARG A 125 7.48 23.66 7.47
N LEU A 126 7.64 24.99 7.38
CA LEU A 126 8.60 25.75 8.17
C LEU A 126 8.39 25.53 9.68
N ALA A 127 7.14 25.57 10.13
CA ALA A 127 6.79 25.30 11.54
C ALA A 127 7.13 23.87 11.98
N LEU A 128 7.20 22.91 11.05
CA LEU A 128 7.50 21.50 11.31
C LEU A 128 8.99 21.16 11.16
N LEU A 129 9.82 22.09 10.67
CA LEU A 129 11.26 21.85 10.49
C LEU A 129 12.00 21.50 11.77
N PRO A 130 11.78 22.16 12.93
CA PRO A 130 12.49 21.80 14.16
C PRO A 130 12.22 20.34 14.55
N LEU A 131 10.97 19.90 14.43
CA LEU A 131 10.58 18.51 14.71
C LEU A 131 11.19 17.54 13.68
N ALA A 132 11.26 17.92 12.40
CA ALA A 132 11.90 17.12 11.38
C ALA A 132 13.41 16.98 11.59
N LEU A 133 14.10 18.04 12.02
CA LEU A 133 15.52 18.01 12.37
C LEU A 133 15.77 17.13 13.59
N LEU A 134 14.94 17.25 14.64
CA LEU A 134 15.01 16.38 15.81
C LEU A 134 14.83 14.91 15.40
N TYR A 135 13.79 14.60 14.60
CA TYR A 135 13.56 13.26 14.10
C TYR A 135 14.76 12.71 13.31
N ARG A 136 15.35 13.54 12.43
CA ARG A 136 16.58 13.17 11.70
C ARG A 136 17.72 12.85 12.64
N GLY A 137 17.95 13.69 13.65
CA GLY A 137 18.99 13.52 14.66
C GLY A 137 18.84 12.19 15.40
N VAL A 138 17.62 11.87 15.86
CA VAL A 138 17.30 10.59 16.52
C VAL A 138 17.57 9.41 15.59
N MET A 139 17.14 9.48 14.33
CA MET A 139 17.35 8.39 13.37
C MET A 139 18.84 8.17 13.05
N ILE A 140 19.61 9.25 12.90
CA ILE A 140 21.07 9.18 12.69
C ILE A 140 21.76 8.59 13.93
N ALA A 141 21.41 9.07 15.13
CA ALA A 141 21.98 8.59 16.39
C ALA A 141 21.69 7.09 16.59
N ARG A 142 20.44 6.66 16.34
CA ARG A 142 20.04 5.25 16.38
C ARG A 142 20.86 4.41 15.40
N ALA A 143 21.02 4.85 14.16
CA ALA A 143 21.83 4.14 13.17
C ALA A 143 23.32 4.10 13.57
N ALA A 144 23.85 5.17 14.16
CA ALA A 144 25.22 5.20 14.69
C ALA A 144 25.40 4.23 15.86
N ALA A 145 24.44 4.13 16.78
CA ALA A 145 24.49 3.20 17.91
C ALA A 145 24.57 1.73 17.45
N TYR A 146 23.79 1.34 16.42
CA TYR A 146 23.92 0.00 15.82
C TYR A 146 25.27 -0.20 15.11
N ARG A 147 25.74 0.78 14.33
CA ARG A 147 27.05 0.68 13.65
C ARG A 147 28.22 0.57 14.62
N ARG A 148 28.15 1.23 15.78
CA ARG A 148 29.16 1.18 16.84
C ARG A 148 29.04 -0.03 17.77
N GLY A 149 28.05 -0.90 17.56
CA GLY A 149 27.80 -2.07 18.41
C GLY A 149 27.18 -1.74 19.78
N TRP A 150 26.77 -0.50 20.04
CA TRP A 150 26.10 -0.11 21.29
C TRP A 150 24.71 -0.74 21.43
N LEU A 151 24.08 -1.09 20.30
CA LEU A 151 22.82 -1.81 20.27
C LEU A 151 23.03 -3.18 19.62
N ARG A 152 22.43 -4.21 20.23
CA ARG A 152 22.58 -5.60 19.81
C ARG A 152 21.93 -5.84 18.44
N VAL A 153 22.68 -6.45 17.54
CA VAL A 153 22.21 -6.98 16.25
C VAL A 153 22.09 -8.50 16.37
N ARG A 154 20.98 -9.07 15.93
CA ARG A 154 20.73 -10.52 15.97
C ARG A 154 20.86 -11.11 14.57
N ALA A 155 21.54 -12.25 14.45
CA ALA A 155 21.60 -13.00 13.20
C ALA A 155 20.26 -13.67 12.89
N LEU A 156 19.96 -13.80 11.60
CA LEU A 156 18.82 -14.58 11.10
C LEU A 156 19.23 -16.06 10.92
N PRO A 157 18.27 -16.99 11.04
CA PRO A 157 18.56 -18.43 10.94
C PRO A 157 18.83 -18.93 9.52
N ALA A 158 18.67 -18.08 8.50
CA ALA A 158 18.87 -18.42 7.09
C ALA A 158 19.31 -17.17 6.31
N PRO A 159 19.91 -17.35 5.11
CA PRO A 159 20.34 -16.26 4.24
C PRO A 159 19.18 -15.31 3.94
N SER A 160 19.47 -14.02 3.89
CA SER A 160 18.44 -12.99 4.03
C SER A 160 18.66 -11.75 3.18
N VAL A 161 17.59 -11.33 2.52
CA VAL A 161 17.52 -10.10 1.73
C VAL A 161 16.46 -9.19 2.32
N ALA A 162 16.84 -7.97 2.71
CA ALA A 162 15.87 -6.94 3.08
C ALA A 162 15.56 -6.02 1.90
N VAL A 163 14.28 -5.83 1.63
CA VAL A 163 13.76 -4.80 0.74
C VAL A 163 13.14 -3.71 1.60
N GLY A 164 13.44 -2.46 1.29
CA GLY A 164 12.71 -1.35 1.89
C GLY A 164 13.02 -0.03 1.22
N ASN A 165 12.50 1.06 1.78
CA ASN A 165 12.62 2.37 1.19
C ASN A 165 13.05 3.42 2.21
N LEU A 166 13.35 4.63 1.73
CA LEU A 166 13.72 5.77 2.58
C LEU A 166 12.56 6.71 2.88
N SER A 167 11.41 6.54 2.23
CA SER A 167 10.25 7.43 2.34
C SER A 167 8.94 6.69 2.57
N VAL A 168 7.98 7.36 3.19
CA VAL A 168 6.60 6.90 3.30
C VAL A 168 5.95 7.00 1.91
N GLY A 169 5.35 5.91 1.45
CA GLY A 169 4.63 5.85 0.18
C GLY A 169 4.88 4.56 -0.60
N GLY A 170 4.13 4.41 -1.70
CA GLY A 170 4.14 3.22 -2.55
C GLY A 170 5.35 3.14 -3.48
N SER A 171 6.56 2.94 -2.93
CA SER A 171 7.82 2.78 -3.67
C SER A 171 8.00 1.42 -4.34
N GLY A 172 6.95 0.60 -4.40
CA GLY A 172 6.99 -0.69 -5.11
C GLY A 172 7.72 -1.81 -4.39
N LYS A 173 7.73 -1.81 -3.05
CA LYS A 173 8.38 -2.87 -2.26
C LYS A 173 7.72 -4.23 -2.47
N THR A 174 6.40 -4.30 -2.33
CA THR A 174 5.62 -5.55 -2.44
C THR A 174 5.81 -6.29 -3.78
N PRO A 175 5.73 -5.62 -4.96
CA PRO A 175 6.05 -6.29 -6.23
C PRO A 175 7.50 -6.78 -6.29
N LEU A 176 8.46 -6.00 -5.79
CA LEU A 176 9.86 -6.36 -5.87
C LEU A 176 10.26 -7.47 -4.88
N ALA A 177 9.70 -7.48 -3.67
CA ALA A 177 9.89 -8.55 -2.70
C ALA A 177 9.33 -9.87 -3.24
N SER A 178 8.18 -9.83 -3.92
CA SER A 178 7.60 -11.01 -4.58
C SER A 178 8.46 -11.46 -5.78
N TRP A 179 8.99 -10.52 -6.56
CA TRP A 179 9.93 -10.82 -7.65
C TRP A 179 11.21 -11.49 -7.13
N ILE A 180 11.79 -11.01 -6.01
CA ILE A 180 12.96 -11.63 -5.38
C ILE A 180 12.64 -13.04 -4.88
N ALA A 181 11.48 -13.26 -4.27
CA ALA A 181 11.06 -14.60 -3.88
C ALA A 181 10.96 -15.52 -5.10
N HIS A 182 10.37 -15.06 -6.21
CA HIS A 182 10.31 -15.83 -7.45
C HIS A 182 11.70 -16.12 -8.04
N HIS A 183 12.62 -15.16 -8.00
CA HIS A 183 14.04 -15.33 -8.43
C HIS A 183 14.73 -16.47 -7.67
N TYR A 184 14.51 -16.57 -6.36
CA TYR A 184 15.06 -17.66 -5.55
C TYR A 184 14.36 -18.99 -5.80
N ARG A 185 13.03 -18.99 -5.99
CA ARG A 185 12.28 -20.20 -6.35
C ARG A 185 12.76 -20.79 -7.68
N GLN A 186 13.04 -19.95 -8.68
CA GLN A 186 13.63 -20.38 -9.95
C GLN A 186 15.02 -21.05 -9.79
N ARG A 187 15.69 -20.81 -8.66
CA ARG A 187 16.98 -21.44 -8.29
C ARG A 187 16.82 -22.65 -7.37
N GLY A 188 15.61 -23.21 -7.29
CA GLY A 188 15.30 -24.38 -6.49
C GLY A 188 15.27 -24.13 -4.98
N ARG A 189 15.13 -22.86 -4.55
CA ARG A 189 15.02 -22.48 -3.13
C ARG A 189 13.57 -22.38 -2.68
N THR A 190 13.37 -22.47 -1.37
CA THR A 190 12.09 -22.27 -0.69
C THR A 190 12.09 -20.91 0.01
N PRO A 191 11.70 -19.83 -0.68
CA PRO A 191 11.72 -18.50 -0.10
C PRO A 191 10.61 -18.28 0.93
N ALA A 192 10.94 -17.55 2.00
CA ALA A 192 9.95 -17.00 2.91
C ALA A 192 9.91 -15.48 2.90
N ILE A 193 8.73 -14.90 2.72
CA ILE A 193 8.49 -13.46 2.84
C ILE A 193 8.11 -13.13 4.28
N LEU A 194 8.93 -12.30 4.93
CA LEU A 194 8.73 -11.86 6.31
C LEU A 194 8.19 -10.43 6.33
N LEU A 195 7.03 -10.25 6.97
CA LEU A 195 6.27 -9.00 7.02
C LEU A 195 6.08 -8.53 8.46
N ARG A 196 6.00 -7.22 8.68
CA ARG A 196 5.73 -6.69 10.04
C ARG A 196 4.38 -7.12 10.62
N GLY A 197 3.39 -7.34 9.77
CA GLY A 197 1.99 -7.50 10.17
C GLY A 197 1.26 -6.17 10.33
N TYR A 198 1.68 -5.12 9.60
CA TYR A 198 0.95 -3.86 9.52
C TYR A 198 -0.02 -3.93 8.34
N GLY A 199 -1.32 -3.77 8.58
CA GLY A 199 -2.35 -4.01 7.56
C GLY A 199 -2.58 -5.50 7.31
N ALA A 200 -3.82 -5.95 7.46
CA ALA A 200 -4.18 -7.36 7.24
C ALA A 200 -4.08 -7.79 5.76
N ASP A 201 -3.93 -6.82 4.85
CA ASP A 201 -3.89 -7.02 3.41
C ASP A 201 -2.51 -7.36 2.85
N GLU A 202 -1.41 -6.86 3.42
CA GLU A 202 -0.05 -7.14 2.91
C GLU A 202 0.28 -8.64 2.84
N PRO A 203 0.00 -9.46 3.87
CA PRO A 203 0.26 -10.90 3.81
C PRO A 203 -0.59 -11.61 2.76
N LEU A 204 -1.83 -11.15 2.54
CA LEU A 204 -2.72 -11.73 1.53
C LEU A 204 -2.23 -11.44 0.11
N VAL A 205 -1.72 -10.23 -0.13
CA VAL A 205 -1.10 -9.88 -1.43
C VAL A 205 0.09 -10.78 -1.72
N HIS A 206 0.99 -10.95 -0.74
CA HIS A 206 2.16 -11.83 -0.94
C HIS A 206 1.79 -13.30 -1.15
N ARG A 207 0.78 -13.81 -0.45
CA ARG A 207 0.28 -15.18 -0.68
C ARG A 207 -0.31 -15.36 -2.08
N ARG A 208 -0.95 -14.34 -2.63
CA ARG A 208 -1.42 -14.36 -4.02
C ARG A 208 -0.25 -14.35 -5.01
N LEU A 209 0.72 -13.47 -4.79
CA LEU A 209 1.85 -13.28 -5.70
C LEU A 209 2.86 -14.42 -5.67
N VAL A 210 2.97 -15.10 -4.53
CA VAL A 210 3.91 -16.21 -4.31
C VAL A 210 3.15 -17.36 -3.63
N PRO A 211 2.25 -18.05 -4.35
CA PRO A 211 1.38 -19.08 -3.76
C PRO A 211 2.17 -20.25 -3.16
N ASP A 212 3.32 -20.57 -3.75
CA ASP A 212 4.20 -21.65 -3.30
C ASP A 212 5.24 -21.20 -2.26
N GLY A 213 5.21 -19.92 -1.86
CA GLY A 213 6.16 -19.34 -0.91
C GLY A 213 5.61 -19.31 0.52
N ILE A 214 6.50 -19.24 1.50
CA ILE A 214 6.12 -19.14 2.90
C ILE A 214 5.93 -17.66 3.27
N VAL A 215 4.72 -17.25 3.62
CA VAL A 215 4.46 -15.86 4.07
C VAL A 215 4.23 -15.84 5.58
N VAL A 216 5.05 -15.08 6.30
CA VAL A 216 4.97 -14.93 7.77
C VAL A 216 4.89 -13.45 8.15
N ALA A 217 3.79 -13.09 8.81
CA ALA A 217 3.61 -11.77 9.41
C ALA A 217 3.75 -11.88 10.93
N ASP A 218 4.70 -11.16 11.53
CA ASP A 218 4.90 -11.19 13.00
C ASP A 218 5.81 -10.08 13.47
N PRO A 219 5.41 -9.05 14.24
CA PRO A 219 6.24 -7.91 14.62
C PRO A 219 7.69 -8.21 15.05
N ASP A 220 7.99 -9.37 15.66
CA ASP A 220 9.35 -9.87 15.84
C ASP A 220 9.83 -10.63 14.57
N ARG A 221 10.66 -9.97 13.75
CA ARG A 221 11.23 -10.60 12.54
C ARG A 221 12.05 -11.84 12.84
N LEU A 222 12.74 -11.92 13.99
CA LEU A 222 13.58 -13.06 14.31
C LEU A 222 12.73 -14.28 14.65
N ALA A 223 11.67 -14.09 15.45
CA ALA A 223 10.72 -15.14 15.74
C ALA A 223 10.00 -15.61 14.46
N GLY A 224 9.56 -14.65 13.62
CA GLY A 224 8.97 -14.94 12.32
C GLY A 224 9.91 -15.72 11.38
N ALA A 225 11.20 -15.38 11.37
CA ALA A 225 12.21 -16.09 10.58
C ALA A 225 12.39 -17.54 11.05
N ARG A 226 12.45 -17.79 12.36
CA ARG A 226 12.57 -19.16 12.91
C ARG A 226 11.38 -20.02 12.49
N ARG A 227 10.16 -19.51 12.63
CA ARG A 227 8.95 -20.21 12.17
C ARG A 227 8.92 -20.43 10.66
N ALA A 228 9.52 -19.53 9.87
CA ALA A 228 9.63 -19.74 8.43
C ALA A 228 10.59 -20.90 8.11
N VAL A 229 11.74 -20.96 8.78
CA VAL A 229 12.71 -22.06 8.62
C VAL A 229 12.14 -23.40 9.10
N GLU A 230 11.42 -23.42 10.22
CA GLU A 230 10.69 -24.60 10.70
C GLU A 230 9.65 -25.12 9.68
N ARG A 231 9.13 -24.23 8.83
CA ARG A 231 8.22 -24.57 7.72
C ARG A 231 8.94 -24.94 6.43
N GLY A 232 10.28 -25.07 6.45
CA GLY A 232 11.11 -25.49 5.32
C GLY A 232 11.69 -24.34 4.49
N ALA A 233 11.63 -23.08 4.96
CA ALA A 233 12.28 -21.98 4.26
C ALA A 233 13.80 -22.06 4.37
N ASP A 234 14.50 -21.92 3.24
CA ASP A 234 15.97 -21.90 3.18
C ASP A 234 16.54 -20.53 2.77
N VAL A 235 15.69 -19.56 2.44
CA VAL A 235 16.07 -18.16 2.18
C VAL A 235 14.95 -17.20 2.62
N LEU A 236 15.33 -16.05 3.19
CA LEU A 236 14.41 -15.08 3.77
C LEU A 236 14.39 -13.77 2.97
N VAL A 237 13.19 -13.28 2.65
CA VAL A 237 12.95 -11.99 2.00
C VAL A 237 12.15 -11.11 2.97
N LEU A 238 12.77 -10.08 3.52
CA LEU A 238 12.14 -9.20 4.49
C LEU A 238 11.57 -7.97 3.76
N ASP A 239 10.24 -7.82 3.76
CA ASP A 239 9.57 -6.64 3.19
C ASP A 239 9.47 -5.48 4.22
N ASP A 240 9.60 -4.25 3.73
CA ASP A 240 9.72 -2.99 4.49
C ASP A 240 10.73 -3.02 5.66
N ALA A 241 11.87 -3.69 5.48
CA ALA A 241 12.83 -3.97 6.56
C ALA A 241 14.09 -3.08 6.57
N TYR A 242 14.15 -2.01 5.78
CA TYR A 242 15.36 -1.17 5.70
C TYR A 242 15.70 -0.43 6.99
N GLN A 243 14.68 -0.10 7.80
CA GLN A 243 14.82 0.51 9.14
C GLN A 243 14.99 -0.53 10.27
N LEU A 244 15.00 -1.83 9.95
CA LEU A 244 15.15 -2.90 10.93
C LEU A 244 16.62 -3.16 11.23
N LEU A 245 17.22 -2.27 12.02
CA LEU A 245 18.65 -2.30 12.30
C LEU A 245 19.08 -3.38 13.31
N GLY A 246 18.16 -3.88 14.15
CA GLY A 246 18.44 -4.89 15.18
C GLY A 246 18.56 -6.32 14.67
N VAL A 247 18.44 -6.52 13.36
CA VAL A 247 18.55 -7.82 12.70
C VAL A 247 19.61 -7.69 11.62
N ALA A 248 20.55 -8.63 11.56
CA ALA A 248 21.56 -8.72 10.51
C ALA A 248 20.91 -9.23 9.22
N ARG A 249 21.34 -8.69 8.08
CA ARG A 249 20.88 -9.11 6.76
C ARG A 249 22.06 -9.18 5.83
N ASP A 250 22.09 -10.19 4.98
CA ASP A 250 23.19 -10.47 4.07
C ASP A 250 23.18 -9.48 2.89
N LEU A 251 21.98 -9.13 2.40
CA LEU A 251 21.81 -8.08 1.39
C LEU A 251 20.73 -7.08 1.78
N ASN A 252 21.06 -5.80 1.67
CA ASN A 252 20.12 -4.69 1.84
C ASN A 252 19.83 -3.99 0.52
N ILE A 253 18.59 -4.09 0.07
CA ILE A 253 18.09 -3.44 -1.14
C ILE A 253 17.25 -2.24 -0.73
N VAL A 254 17.66 -1.06 -1.21
CA VAL A 254 16.91 0.19 -0.97
C VAL A 254 16.21 0.66 -2.23
N LEU A 255 14.92 0.97 -2.11
CA LEU A 255 14.11 1.50 -3.18
C LEU A 255 14.02 3.01 -3.09
N VAL A 256 14.29 3.67 -4.22
CA VAL A 256 14.14 5.11 -4.37
C VAL A 256 13.20 5.37 -5.53
N SER A 257 12.03 5.94 -5.26
CA SER A 257 11.02 6.20 -6.30
C SER A 257 11.38 7.47 -7.09
N ALA A 258 11.38 7.35 -8.42
CA ALA A 258 11.59 8.46 -9.35
C ALA A 258 10.42 9.47 -9.33
N GLU A 259 9.27 9.10 -8.79
CA GLU A 259 8.13 9.99 -8.55
C GLU A 259 8.39 10.99 -7.41
N SER A 260 9.39 10.73 -6.57
CA SER A 260 9.67 11.52 -5.36
C SER A 260 10.16 12.94 -5.62
N ASP A 261 10.42 13.34 -6.86
CA ASP A 261 10.85 14.72 -7.18
C ASP A 261 9.76 15.77 -6.87
N ARG A 262 8.51 15.35 -6.74
CA ARG A 262 7.41 16.23 -6.31
C ARG A 262 7.32 16.43 -4.80
N ALA A 263 8.00 15.57 -4.03
CA ALA A 263 7.91 15.56 -2.58
C ALA A 263 8.93 16.50 -1.92
N SER A 264 8.58 16.95 -0.71
CA SER A 264 9.52 17.59 0.23
C SER A 264 10.76 16.73 0.44
N ARG A 265 11.94 17.36 0.55
CA ARG A 265 13.22 16.69 0.85
C ARG A 265 13.42 16.47 2.36
N TRP A 266 12.52 16.99 3.17
CA TRP A 266 12.62 16.93 4.62
C TRP A 266 12.16 15.56 5.15
N PRO A 267 12.72 15.13 6.28
CA PRO A 267 12.23 13.94 6.95
C PRO A 267 10.88 14.19 7.63
N LEU A 268 10.28 13.12 8.14
CA LEU A 268 9.05 13.21 8.90
C LEU A 268 9.20 14.18 10.08
N PRO A 269 8.18 15.02 10.38
CA PRO A 269 6.90 15.14 9.68
C PRO A 269 6.88 16.18 8.52
N ALA A 270 7.93 16.98 8.34
CA ALA A 270 7.98 18.06 7.33
C ALA A 270 8.14 17.56 5.88
N GLY A 271 8.41 16.26 5.69
CA GLY A 271 8.36 15.57 4.42
C GLY A 271 8.20 14.07 4.63
N PRO A 272 8.13 13.28 3.54
CA PRO A 272 7.83 11.86 3.63
C PRO A 272 9.02 10.99 4.02
N TRP A 273 10.22 11.53 4.21
CA TRP A 273 11.43 10.71 4.38
C TRP A 273 11.52 10.13 5.79
N ARG A 274 11.60 8.80 5.90
CA ARG A 274 11.87 8.06 7.15
C ARG A 274 13.33 8.19 7.57
N GLU A 275 14.22 8.24 6.59
CA GLU A 275 15.65 8.45 6.78
C GLU A 275 16.20 9.31 5.64
N GLY A 276 17.27 10.04 5.93
CA GLY A 276 17.99 10.81 4.92
C GLY A 276 18.82 9.93 3.99
N TRP A 277 19.44 10.57 3.02
CA TRP A 277 20.29 9.90 2.03
C TRP A 277 21.54 9.24 2.64
N GLU A 278 21.94 9.61 3.85
CA GLU A 278 23.03 8.97 4.60
C GLU A 278 22.74 7.48 4.86
N ALA A 279 21.46 7.11 4.92
CA ALA A 279 21.03 5.73 5.10
C ALA A 279 21.45 4.83 3.93
N LEU A 280 21.67 5.38 2.72
CA LEU A 280 22.21 4.65 1.57
C LEU A 280 23.58 4.01 1.85
N GLY A 281 24.28 4.45 2.91
CA GLY A 281 25.49 3.82 3.42
C GLY A 281 25.33 2.33 3.73
N ARG A 282 24.10 1.87 4.00
CA ARG A 282 23.78 0.48 4.35
C ARG A 282 23.28 -0.36 3.17
N ALA A 283 23.09 0.24 1.99
CA ALA A 283 22.59 -0.45 0.82
C ALA A 283 23.70 -1.30 0.18
N GLY A 284 23.41 -2.58 -0.06
CA GLY A 284 24.18 -3.43 -0.97
C GLY A 284 23.68 -3.34 -2.42
N CYS A 285 22.43 -2.89 -2.63
CA CYS A 285 21.90 -2.52 -3.94
C CYS A 285 20.94 -1.34 -3.80
N ILE A 286 20.91 -0.48 -4.82
CA ILE A 286 19.97 0.63 -4.93
C ILE A 286 19.11 0.40 -6.17
N ILE A 287 17.78 0.40 -5.99
CA ILE A 287 16.85 0.24 -7.11
C ILE A 287 16.01 1.50 -7.23
N VAL A 288 16.14 2.17 -8.37
CA VAL A 288 15.27 3.27 -8.76
C VAL A 288 14.00 2.69 -9.33
N THR A 289 12.88 2.92 -8.65
CA THR A 289 11.56 2.49 -9.13
C THR A 289 10.88 3.62 -9.87
N ARG A 290 10.21 3.31 -10.98
CA ARG A 290 9.30 4.23 -11.65
C ARG A 290 8.00 3.55 -12.04
N LYS A 291 6.89 4.27 -11.91
CA LYS A 291 5.55 3.92 -12.39
C LYS A 291 5.13 4.87 -13.49
N ARG A 292 5.30 6.18 -13.24
CA ARG A 292 4.89 7.27 -14.15
C ARG A 292 6.03 8.17 -14.57
N ALA A 293 7.09 8.25 -13.77
CA ALA A 293 8.25 9.06 -14.14
C ALA A 293 8.81 8.58 -15.49
N THR A 294 9.30 9.52 -16.30
CA THR A 294 9.92 9.19 -17.59
C THR A 294 11.19 8.38 -17.36
N ALA A 295 11.57 7.55 -18.35
CA ALA A 295 12.82 6.80 -18.30
C ALA A 295 14.03 7.72 -18.07
N ARG A 296 14.04 8.90 -18.70
CA ARG A 296 15.08 9.93 -18.50
C ARG A 296 15.16 10.41 -17.05
N ALA A 297 14.03 10.66 -16.39
CA ALA A 297 14.01 11.11 -15.00
C ALA A 297 14.55 10.01 -14.05
N ALA A 298 14.17 8.76 -14.29
CA ALA A 298 14.67 7.62 -13.53
C ALA A 298 16.18 7.40 -13.75
N ALA A 299 16.66 7.46 -14.99
CA ALA A 299 18.09 7.38 -15.33
C ALA A 299 18.91 8.52 -14.69
N THR A 300 18.37 9.75 -14.70
CA THR A 300 19.02 10.90 -14.04
C THR A 300 19.17 10.68 -12.53
N LEU A 301 18.12 10.16 -11.88
CA LEU A 301 18.16 9.82 -10.47
C LEU A 301 19.15 8.68 -10.19
N ALA A 302 19.15 7.63 -11.02
CA ALA A 302 20.08 6.52 -10.91
C ALA A 302 21.54 6.98 -11.01
N ALA A 303 21.88 7.81 -12.00
CA ALA A 303 23.21 8.37 -12.16
C ALA A 303 23.65 9.20 -10.93
N ARG A 304 22.73 9.99 -10.35
CA ARG A 304 23.00 10.74 -9.12
C ARG A 304 23.26 9.82 -7.92
N LEU A 305 22.51 8.72 -7.80
CA LEU A 305 22.68 7.76 -6.73
C LEU A 305 23.99 6.97 -6.88
N ALA A 306 24.35 6.60 -8.11
CA ALA A 306 25.62 5.93 -8.42
C ALA A 306 26.83 6.81 -8.03
N ARG A 307 26.81 8.11 -8.38
CA ARG A 307 27.84 9.06 -7.93
C ARG A 307 27.94 9.18 -6.41
N ARG A 308 26.81 9.05 -5.71
CA ARG A 308 26.76 9.16 -4.25
C ARG A 308 27.22 7.89 -3.53
N ARG A 309 27.10 6.74 -4.19
CA ARG A 309 27.52 5.43 -3.66
C ARG A 309 28.31 4.66 -4.72
N PRO A 310 29.56 5.07 -5.01
CA PRO A 310 30.43 4.32 -5.89
C PRO A 310 30.57 2.87 -5.42
N GLY A 311 30.60 1.91 -6.36
CA GLY A 311 30.73 0.48 -6.07
C GLY A 311 29.43 -0.23 -5.66
N VAL A 312 28.35 0.49 -5.34
CA VAL A 312 27.05 -0.13 -5.07
C VAL A 312 26.24 -0.22 -6.37
N PRO A 313 25.76 -1.40 -6.79
CA PRO A 313 24.89 -1.53 -7.95
C PRO A 313 23.67 -0.62 -7.86
N VAL A 314 23.45 0.17 -8.91
CA VAL A 314 22.26 1.00 -9.08
C VAL A 314 21.50 0.52 -10.30
N ALA A 315 20.28 0.03 -10.09
CA ALA A 315 19.40 -0.47 -11.15
C ALA A 315 18.15 0.41 -11.29
N VAL A 316 17.53 0.31 -12.47
CA VAL A 316 16.26 1.01 -12.77
C VAL A 316 15.22 -0.02 -13.14
N VAL A 317 14.05 0.10 -12.51
CA VAL A 317 12.91 -0.77 -12.76
C VAL A 317 11.65 0.04 -13.03
N GLN A 318 10.95 -0.32 -14.10
CA GLN A 318 9.59 0.11 -14.33
C GLN A 318 8.60 -0.88 -13.70
N LEU A 319 7.73 -0.36 -12.84
CA LEU A 319 6.57 -1.06 -12.30
C LEU A 319 5.38 -0.74 -13.22
N GLY A 320 5.33 -1.47 -14.33
CA GLY A 320 4.33 -1.31 -15.38
C GLY A 320 3.12 -2.19 -15.14
N LEU A 321 1.96 -1.75 -15.62
CA LEU A 321 0.80 -2.62 -15.72
C LEU A 321 1.08 -3.68 -16.80
N ASP A 322 0.97 -4.94 -16.41
CA ASP A 322 1.32 -6.06 -17.28
C ASP A 322 0.11 -6.61 -17.99
N HIS A 323 -0.90 -6.99 -17.21
CA HIS A 323 -2.18 -7.49 -17.67
C HIS A 323 -3.23 -7.23 -16.58
N PHE A 324 -4.47 -7.59 -16.90
CA PHE A 324 -5.58 -7.60 -15.97
C PHE A 324 -6.03 -9.01 -15.69
N GLU A 325 -6.55 -9.28 -14.50
CA GLU A 325 -7.18 -10.55 -14.17
C GLU A 325 -8.60 -10.32 -13.65
N GLY A 326 -9.56 -11.16 -14.03
CA GLY A 326 -10.86 -11.18 -13.36
C GLY A 326 -10.70 -11.44 -11.86
N LEU A 327 -11.31 -10.62 -11.01
CA LEU A 327 -11.19 -10.74 -9.55
C LEU A 327 -11.51 -12.14 -9.02
N ARG A 328 -12.55 -12.78 -9.55
CA ARG A 328 -12.98 -14.12 -9.15
C ARG A 328 -12.50 -15.17 -10.13
N SER A 329 -12.70 -14.94 -11.43
CA SER A 329 -12.39 -15.92 -12.47
C SER A 329 -10.89 -16.17 -12.65
N GLY A 330 -10.05 -15.18 -12.30
CA GLY A 330 -8.62 -15.21 -12.60
C GLY A 330 -8.29 -15.13 -14.09
N VAL A 331 -9.29 -14.90 -14.96
CA VAL A 331 -9.08 -14.85 -16.41
C VAL A 331 -8.23 -13.63 -16.77
N GLY A 332 -7.06 -13.90 -17.36
CA GLY A 332 -6.13 -12.89 -17.84
C GLY A 332 -6.68 -12.13 -19.06
N ARG A 333 -6.46 -10.82 -19.10
CA ARG A 333 -6.82 -9.92 -20.20
C ARG A 333 -5.67 -8.96 -20.49
N PRO A 334 -5.32 -8.71 -21.77
CA PRO A 334 -4.25 -7.79 -22.11
C PRO A 334 -4.64 -6.34 -21.77
N PRO A 335 -3.67 -5.44 -21.53
CA PRO A 335 -3.94 -4.03 -21.25
C PRO A 335 -4.81 -3.32 -22.29
N ALA A 336 -4.68 -3.73 -23.56
CA ALA A 336 -5.45 -3.21 -24.69
C ALA A 336 -6.97 -3.39 -24.54
N VAL A 337 -7.43 -4.27 -23.63
CA VAL A 337 -8.86 -4.47 -23.36
C VAL A 337 -9.56 -3.20 -22.89
N LEU A 338 -8.85 -2.24 -22.30
CA LEU A 338 -9.48 -1.00 -21.86
C LEU A 338 -9.78 -0.07 -23.03
N GLY A 339 -8.85 0.11 -23.98
CA GLY A 339 -9.04 1.02 -25.12
C GLY A 339 -9.62 2.38 -24.70
N GLU A 340 -10.56 2.93 -25.48
CA GLU A 340 -11.27 4.18 -25.16
C GLU A 340 -12.48 4.00 -24.22
N ARG A 341 -12.60 2.85 -23.56
CA ARG A 341 -13.77 2.50 -22.73
C ARG A 341 -13.84 3.35 -21.46
N ARG A 342 -15.05 3.46 -20.91
CA ARG A 342 -15.34 4.11 -19.63
C ARG A 342 -14.94 3.18 -18.49
N VAL A 343 -13.98 3.61 -17.70
CA VAL A 343 -13.40 2.81 -16.63
C VAL A 343 -13.53 3.53 -15.30
N VAL A 344 -14.03 2.81 -14.29
CA VAL A 344 -13.96 3.26 -12.90
C VAL A 344 -12.72 2.62 -12.27
N ALA A 345 -11.69 3.42 -12.01
CA ALA A 345 -10.51 3.00 -11.27
C ALA A 345 -10.78 3.17 -9.77
N ALA A 346 -10.88 2.06 -9.04
CA ALA A 346 -11.10 2.06 -7.60
C ALA A 346 -9.82 1.65 -6.85
N ALA A 347 -9.40 2.46 -5.87
CA ALA A 347 -8.11 2.26 -5.22
C ALA A 347 -8.08 2.73 -3.76
N GLY A 348 -7.68 1.84 -2.86
CA GLY A 348 -7.43 2.07 -1.43
C GLY A 348 -5.94 1.96 -1.08
N ILE A 349 -5.10 2.66 -1.85
CA ILE A 349 -3.63 2.70 -1.72
C ILE A 349 -3.14 4.10 -1.36
N ALA A 350 -1.87 4.23 -0.98
CA ALA A 350 -1.23 5.51 -0.64
C ALA A 350 -1.35 6.60 -1.73
N ASP A 351 -1.36 6.24 -3.02
CA ASP A 351 -1.48 7.19 -4.14
C ASP A 351 -2.45 6.67 -5.22
N PRO A 352 -3.78 6.87 -5.02
CA PRO A 352 -4.80 6.41 -5.97
C PRO A 352 -4.80 7.23 -7.27
N LEU A 353 -4.28 8.46 -7.26
CA LEU A 353 -4.17 9.30 -8.45
C LEU A 353 -3.12 8.73 -9.42
N SER A 354 -1.98 8.25 -8.92
CA SER A 354 -1.00 7.56 -9.75
C SER A 354 -1.60 6.35 -10.46
N PHE A 355 -2.45 5.58 -9.77
CA PHE A 355 -3.13 4.42 -10.34
C PHE A 355 -4.09 4.84 -11.45
N ALA A 356 -4.97 5.81 -11.22
CA ALA A 356 -5.88 6.32 -12.24
C ALA A 356 -5.15 6.85 -13.49
N VAL A 357 -4.02 7.54 -13.31
CA VAL A 357 -3.19 8.02 -14.43
C VAL A 357 -2.57 6.86 -15.20
N GLN A 358 -2.14 5.79 -14.54
CA GLN A 358 -1.62 4.59 -15.20
C GLN A 358 -2.69 3.90 -16.05
N ILE A 359 -3.91 3.75 -15.54
CA ILE A 359 -5.04 3.20 -16.31
C ILE A 359 -5.38 4.11 -17.50
N ARG A 360 -5.42 5.43 -17.29
CA ARG A 360 -5.69 6.40 -18.37
C ARG A 360 -4.64 6.37 -19.47
N SER A 361 -3.38 6.04 -19.14
CA SER A 361 -2.31 5.94 -20.14
C SER A 361 -2.52 4.79 -21.15
N LEU A 362 -3.48 3.89 -20.89
CA LEU A 362 -3.92 2.85 -21.82
C LEU A 362 -5.03 3.30 -22.80
N GLY A 363 -5.40 4.59 -22.79
CA GLY A 363 -6.45 5.16 -23.63
C GLY A 363 -7.82 5.30 -22.94
N ALA A 364 -7.99 4.74 -21.75
CA ALA A 364 -9.28 4.66 -21.08
C ALA A 364 -9.80 6.02 -20.58
N GLN A 365 -11.12 6.19 -20.61
CA GLN A 365 -11.82 7.30 -19.96
C GLN A 365 -12.01 6.96 -18.47
N VAL A 366 -11.11 7.46 -17.63
CA VAL A 366 -11.03 7.05 -16.22
C VAL A 366 -11.73 8.01 -15.26
N GLU A 367 -12.73 7.50 -14.56
CA GLU A 367 -13.25 8.04 -13.30
C GLU A 367 -12.51 7.39 -12.11
N LEU A 368 -12.11 8.16 -11.11
CA LEU A 368 -11.40 7.66 -9.93
C LEU A 368 -12.32 7.58 -8.71
N LEU A 369 -12.46 6.38 -8.16
CA LEU A 369 -13.10 6.12 -6.88
C LEU A 369 -12.02 5.83 -5.82
N ALA A 370 -11.53 6.90 -5.18
CA ALA A 370 -10.43 6.84 -4.23
C ALA A 370 -10.88 6.57 -2.78
N PHE A 371 -10.30 5.54 -2.16
CA PHE A 371 -10.48 5.19 -0.76
C PHE A 371 -9.23 5.53 0.07
N PRO A 372 -9.33 5.59 1.41
CA PRO A 372 -8.17 5.65 2.29
C PRO A 372 -7.21 4.46 2.08
N ASP A 373 -5.92 4.64 2.39
CA ASP A 373 -4.97 3.52 2.35
C ASP A 373 -5.38 2.44 3.38
N HIS A 374 -5.25 1.17 3.00
CA HIS A 374 -5.73 0.01 3.76
C HIS A 374 -7.25 0.01 4.02
N HIS A 375 -8.05 0.61 3.12
CA HIS A 375 -9.51 0.64 3.27
C HIS A 375 -10.10 -0.79 3.39
N PRO A 376 -10.95 -1.06 4.39
CA PRO A 376 -11.47 -2.41 4.67
C PRO A 376 -12.64 -2.83 3.77
N TYR A 377 -13.22 -1.93 2.95
CA TYR A 377 -14.37 -2.16 2.06
C TYR A 377 -15.60 -2.73 2.79
N ALA A 378 -16.41 -1.85 3.38
CA ALA A 378 -17.68 -2.21 4.00
C ALA A 378 -18.71 -2.66 2.93
N PRO A 379 -19.81 -3.34 3.31
CA PRO A 379 -20.82 -3.80 2.36
C PRO A 379 -21.37 -2.70 1.45
N GLN A 380 -21.51 -1.47 1.95
CA GLN A 380 -21.95 -0.32 1.17
C GLN A 380 -20.93 0.10 0.11
N ASP A 381 -19.63 -0.05 0.40
CA ASP A 381 -18.58 0.21 -0.57
C ASP A 381 -18.60 -0.83 -1.68
N VAL A 382 -18.83 -2.11 -1.33
CA VAL A 382 -18.99 -3.19 -2.31
C VAL A 382 -20.19 -2.93 -3.20
N ALA A 383 -21.35 -2.62 -2.62
CA ALA A 383 -22.56 -2.28 -3.38
C ALA A 383 -22.33 -1.11 -4.35
N ARG A 384 -21.59 -0.07 -3.91
CA ARG A 384 -21.22 1.06 -4.76
C ARG A 384 -20.31 0.65 -5.92
N LEU A 385 -19.34 -0.23 -5.69
CA LEU A 385 -18.47 -0.74 -6.74
C LEU A 385 -19.21 -1.66 -7.72
N VAL A 386 -20.15 -2.46 -7.23
CA VAL A 386 -21.03 -3.30 -8.06
C VAL A 386 -21.90 -2.43 -8.95
N GLN A 387 -22.50 -1.36 -8.41
CA GLN A 387 -23.25 -0.40 -9.20
C GLN A 387 -22.35 0.25 -10.27
N ALA A 388 -21.14 0.66 -9.91
CA ALA A 388 -20.18 1.19 -10.87
C ALA A 388 -19.82 0.18 -11.98
N ALA A 389 -19.73 -1.11 -11.65
CA ALA A 389 -19.50 -2.18 -12.63
C ALA A 389 -20.68 -2.42 -13.58
N ALA A 390 -21.89 -2.01 -13.19
CA ALA A 390 -23.07 -2.07 -14.06
C ALA A 390 -23.17 -0.86 -15.01
N GLU A 391 -22.64 0.30 -14.61
CA GLU A 391 -22.75 1.55 -15.37
C GLU A 391 -21.55 1.83 -16.30
N ALA A 392 -20.36 1.37 -15.91
CA ALA A 392 -19.11 1.50 -16.66
C ALA A 392 -18.78 0.23 -17.45
N ASP A 393 -17.89 0.34 -18.44
CA ASP A 393 -17.45 -0.81 -19.21
C ASP A 393 -16.54 -1.74 -18.37
N TYR A 394 -15.74 -1.15 -17.47
CA TYR A 394 -14.95 -1.88 -16.48
C TYR A 394 -14.82 -1.12 -15.17
N VAL A 395 -14.80 -1.88 -14.07
CA VAL A 395 -14.18 -1.45 -12.82
C VAL A 395 -12.78 -2.06 -12.76
N VAL A 396 -11.76 -1.23 -12.52
CA VAL A 396 -10.38 -1.68 -12.37
C VAL A 396 -9.90 -1.39 -10.95
N ILE A 397 -9.37 -2.40 -10.27
CA ILE A 397 -8.88 -2.32 -8.89
C ILE A 397 -7.41 -2.72 -8.76
N THR A 398 -6.76 -2.30 -7.68
CA THR A 398 -5.38 -2.72 -7.38
C THR A 398 -5.32 -4.14 -6.82
N GLU A 399 -4.16 -4.78 -6.88
CA GLU A 399 -3.94 -6.09 -6.25
C GLU A 399 -4.18 -6.07 -4.74
N LYS A 400 -3.81 -4.96 -4.08
CA LYS A 400 -4.02 -4.75 -2.64
C LYS A 400 -5.50 -4.70 -2.29
N ASP A 401 -6.33 -4.11 -3.16
CA ASP A 401 -7.77 -4.04 -2.94
C ASP A 401 -8.48 -5.34 -3.32
N ALA A 402 -7.97 -6.04 -4.35
CA ALA A 402 -8.50 -7.33 -4.79
C ALA A 402 -8.50 -8.39 -3.68
N VAL A 403 -7.45 -8.47 -2.86
CA VAL A 403 -7.40 -9.47 -1.77
C VAL A 403 -8.44 -9.22 -0.66
N LYS A 404 -8.96 -8.00 -0.53
CA LYS A 404 -10.02 -7.64 0.42
C LYS A 404 -11.42 -7.83 -0.17
N LEU A 405 -11.54 -7.67 -1.49
CA LEU A 405 -12.81 -7.71 -2.22
C LEU A 405 -13.18 -9.10 -2.74
N ARG A 406 -12.20 -9.98 -3.02
CA ARG A 406 -12.41 -11.27 -3.70
C ARG A 406 -13.53 -12.12 -3.09
N GLU A 407 -13.51 -12.29 -1.76
CA GLU A 407 -14.50 -13.12 -1.04
C GLU A 407 -15.82 -12.39 -0.78
N ARG A 408 -15.86 -11.07 -0.98
CA ARG A 408 -17.03 -10.22 -0.70
C ARG A 408 -17.78 -9.81 -1.98
N TRP A 409 -17.22 -10.12 -3.14
CA TRP A 409 -17.80 -9.73 -4.42
C TRP A 409 -18.98 -10.65 -4.79
N PRO A 410 -20.17 -10.10 -5.08
CA PRO A 410 -21.32 -10.91 -5.47
C PRO A 410 -21.04 -11.75 -6.71
N ALA A 411 -21.51 -12.99 -6.73
CA ALA A 411 -21.18 -13.94 -7.80
C ALA A 411 -21.91 -13.64 -9.12
N ASP A 412 -23.05 -12.97 -9.03
CA ASP A 412 -23.95 -12.54 -10.09
C ASP A 412 -23.61 -11.15 -10.67
N ALA A 413 -22.73 -10.39 -10.01
CA ALA A 413 -22.25 -9.10 -10.48
C ALA A 413 -21.09 -9.25 -11.47
N ALA A 414 -21.00 -8.32 -12.43
CA ALA A 414 -19.82 -8.18 -13.29
C ALA A 414 -18.57 -8.00 -12.42
N GLU A 415 -17.57 -8.88 -12.61
CA GLU A 415 -16.37 -8.84 -11.78
C GLU A 415 -15.44 -7.68 -12.19
N PRO A 416 -14.74 -7.05 -11.24
CA PRO A 416 -13.76 -6.04 -11.55
C PRO A 416 -12.47 -6.69 -12.09
N LEU A 417 -11.74 -5.92 -12.87
CA LEU A 417 -10.41 -6.27 -13.35
C LEU A 417 -9.37 -5.88 -12.30
N VAL A 418 -8.54 -6.83 -11.90
CA VAL A 418 -7.39 -6.62 -11.03
C VAL A 418 -6.20 -6.23 -11.89
N ALA A 419 -5.65 -5.05 -11.64
CA ALA A 419 -4.47 -4.54 -12.34
C ALA A 419 -3.19 -5.19 -11.78
N VAL A 420 -2.55 -6.07 -12.55
CA VAL A 420 -1.34 -6.80 -12.12
C VAL A 420 -0.09 -6.04 -12.60
N LEU A 421 0.82 -5.76 -11.67
CA LEU A 421 2.06 -5.05 -11.99
C LEU A 421 3.22 -6.02 -12.26
N ALA A 422 3.99 -5.75 -13.32
CA ALA A 422 5.26 -6.43 -13.57
C ALA A 422 6.47 -5.57 -13.19
N VAL A 423 7.51 -6.27 -12.73
CA VAL A 423 8.86 -5.73 -12.53
C VAL A 423 9.61 -5.84 -13.86
N ARG A 424 9.78 -4.72 -14.55
CA ARG A 424 10.50 -4.65 -15.84
C ARG A 424 11.82 -3.90 -15.66
N TRP A 425 12.93 -4.61 -15.75
CA TRP A 425 14.26 -4.03 -15.64
C TRP A 425 14.56 -3.16 -16.86
N GLU A 426 14.98 -1.91 -16.62
CA GLU A 426 15.39 -0.98 -17.67
C GLU A 426 16.90 -0.78 -17.70
N ALA A 427 17.56 -0.94 -16.55
CA ALA A 427 19.00 -0.84 -16.43
C ALA A 427 19.51 -1.69 -15.26
N ASN A 428 20.66 -2.34 -15.46
CA ASN A 428 21.44 -3.08 -14.46
C ASN A 428 20.67 -4.16 -13.66
N GLY A 429 19.59 -4.74 -14.20
CA GLY A 429 18.86 -5.85 -13.56
C GLY A 429 19.75 -7.05 -13.25
N ARG A 430 20.62 -7.45 -14.19
CA ARG A 430 21.61 -8.53 -13.99
C ARG A 430 22.57 -8.29 -12.83
N ALA A 431 22.88 -7.04 -12.49
CA ALA A 431 23.74 -6.73 -11.35
C ALA A 431 23.01 -7.00 -10.02
N VAL A 432 21.71 -6.74 -9.97
CA VAL A 432 20.86 -7.10 -8.82
C VAL A 432 20.72 -8.61 -8.70
N GLU A 433 20.48 -9.30 -9.81
CA GLU A 433 20.41 -10.78 -9.85
C GLU A 433 21.70 -11.41 -9.32
N ARG A 434 22.87 -10.95 -9.77
CA ARG A 434 24.17 -11.42 -9.24
C ARG A 434 24.33 -11.15 -7.75
N ALA A 435 23.89 -10.00 -7.26
CA ALA A 435 23.94 -9.68 -5.83
C ALA A 435 23.02 -10.60 -5.01
N LEU A 436 21.86 -10.98 -5.54
CA LEU A 436 20.96 -11.97 -4.92
C LEU A 436 21.61 -13.37 -4.93
N ASP A 437 22.25 -13.75 -6.02
CA ASP A 437 22.88 -15.07 -6.15
C ASP A 437 24.05 -15.24 -5.18
N ALA A 438 24.84 -14.17 -5.00
CA ALA A 438 25.94 -14.13 -4.04
C ALA A 438 25.48 -14.38 -2.58
N VAL A 439 24.23 -14.06 -2.23
CA VAL A 439 23.67 -14.36 -0.89
C VAL A 439 23.55 -15.87 -0.68
N LEU A 440 23.21 -16.63 -1.72
CA LEU A 440 23.14 -18.09 -1.64
C LEU A 440 24.51 -18.74 -1.65
N GLU A 441 25.48 -18.14 -2.35
CA GLU A 441 26.85 -18.65 -2.44
C GLU A 441 27.61 -18.45 -1.13
N ALA A 442 27.50 -17.28 -0.52
CA ALA A 442 28.11 -16.98 0.78
C ALA A 442 27.53 -17.83 1.94
N ALA A 443 26.37 -18.45 1.73
CA ALA A 443 25.71 -19.33 2.68
C ALA A 443 26.11 -20.80 2.55
N ARG A 444 26.88 -21.18 1.51
CA ARG A 444 27.40 -22.54 1.38
C ARG A 444 28.56 -22.71 2.38
N PRO A 445 28.50 -23.73 3.26
CA PRO A 445 29.53 -23.97 4.26
C PRO A 445 30.88 -24.33 3.64
#